data_AF-A0A4R9K5P5-F1
#
_entry.id   AF-A0A4R9K5P5-F1
#
_cell.length_a   1.000
_cell.length_b   1.000
_cell.length_c   1.000
_cell.angle_alpha   90.00
_cell.angle_beta   90.00
_cell.angle_gamma   90.00
#
_symmetry.space_group_name_H-M   'P 1'
#
loop_
_entity.id
_entity.type
_entity.pdbx_description
1 polymer ?
#
loop_
_entity_poly.entity_id
_entity_poly.type
_entity_poly.pdbx_seq_one_letter_code
_entity_poly.pdbx_strand_id
1 'polypeptide(L)'
;MMNYKSFSVFSINAIIMILSINLDALDSGYCRRISNSDLENLCKAQTKQDSYICNRISNSDLQNLCKAQTKQNSYTCSRISNSDLENLCKAQTKQNSYTCSRISDRDLENLCKAHIKQNSYACNRIGNSDLVNLCKALAN
;
A
#
# COMPACT_ATOMS: atom_id res chain seq x y z
N MET A 1 37.31 20.39 35.02
CA MET A 1 35.85 20.39 35.27
C MET A 1 35.12 20.23 33.94
N MET A 2 34.37 19.14 33.85
CA MET A 2 33.29 18.74 32.92
C MET A 2 33.48 18.81 31.39
N ASN A 3 33.54 17.61 30.81
CA ASN A 3 33.68 17.26 29.41
C ASN A 3 32.29 17.29 28.72
N TYR A 4 32.08 18.23 27.80
CA TYR A 4 30.80 18.52 27.10
C TYR A 4 30.44 17.52 26.00
N LYS A 5 31.30 16.53 25.70
CA LYS A 5 31.06 15.54 24.63
C LYS A 5 30.07 14.44 25.01
N SER A 6 29.79 14.22 26.29
CA SER A 6 28.90 13.13 26.75
C SER A 6 27.42 13.54 26.80
N PHE A 7 27.10 14.82 26.95
CA PHE A 7 25.71 15.31 27.09
C PHE A 7 24.94 15.42 25.76
N SER A 8 25.67 15.51 24.64
CA SER A 8 25.08 15.62 23.28
C SER A 8 24.49 14.29 22.79
N VAL A 9 25.13 13.15 23.10
CA VAL A 9 24.74 11.84 22.56
C VAL A 9 23.46 11.29 23.21
N PHE A 10 23.24 11.57 24.50
CA PHE A 10 22.00 11.19 25.20
C PHE A 10 20.78 11.92 24.66
N SER A 11 20.94 13.20 24.28
CA SER A 11 19.85 14.03 23.74
C SER A 11 19.43 13.58 22.34
N ILE A 12 20.38 13.19 21.49
CA ILE A 12 20.09 12.72 20.12
C ILE A 12 19.40 11.34 20.16
N ASN A 13 19.84 10.42 21.01
CA ASN A 13 19.21 9.10 21.14
C ASN A 13 17.77 9.20 21.70
N ALA A 14 17.52 10.15 22.61
CA ALA A 14 16.17 10.44 23.08
C ALA A 14 15.28 11.01 21.96
N ILE A 15 15.81 11.87 21.07
CA ILE A 15 15.08 12.40 19.91
C ILE A 15 14.79 11.29 18.87
N ILE A 16 15.71 10.35 18.65
CA ILE A 16 15.48 9.18 17.78
C ILE A 16 14.38 8.26 18.35
N MET A 17 14.36 8.09 19.68
CA MET A 17 13.30 7.34 20.38
C MET A 17 11.95 8.08 20.36
N ILE A 18 11.96 9.41 20.42
CA ILE A 18 10.76 10.26 20.25
C ILE A 18 10.35 10.39 18.78
N LEU A 19 11.19 10.08 17.78
CA LEU A 19 10.76 9.94 16.38
C LEU A 19 10.14 8.56 16.09
N SER A 20 10.22 7.63 17.05
CA SER A 20 9.62 6.30 16.96
C SER A 20 8.15 6.28 17.42
N ILE A 21 7.48 7.45 17.49
CA ILE A 21 6.06 7.54 17.87
C ILE A 21 5.22 6.76 16.86
N ASN A 22 4.85 5.55 17.25
CA ASN A 22 3.65 4.84 16.83
C ASN A 22 3.31 4.93 15.34
N LEU A 23 4.21 4.42 14.48
CA LEU A 23 3.92 4.15 13.07
C LEU A 23 2.73 3.18 12.89
N ASP A 24 2.35 2.46 13.95
CA ASP A 24 1.17 1.60 14.00
C ASP A 24 -0.18 2.33 13.97
N ALA A 25 -0.20 3.65 14.19
CA ALA A 25 -1.40 4.46 14.12
C ALA A 25 -1.78 4.89 12.68
N LEU A 26 -0.96 4.54 11.67
CA LEU A 26 -1.27 4.77 10.25
C LEU A 26 -2.11 3.65 9.61
N ASP A 27 -2.76 2.80 10.41
CA ASP A 27 -3.85 1.96 9.92
C ASP A 27 -4.99 2.90 9.55
N SER A 28 -5.04 3.34 8.29
CA SER A 28 -6.12 4.20 7.80
C SER A 28 -7.43 3.53 8.23
N GLY A 29 -8.33 4.28 8.89
CA GLY A 29 -9.60 3.71 9.38
C GLY A 29 -10.41 3.02 8.27
N TYR A 30 -10.07 3.28 7.00
CA TYR A 30 -10.56 2.57 5.83
C TYR A 30 -10.10 1.11 5.72
N CYS A 31 -8.85 0.76 6.03
CA CYS A 31 -8.39 -0.63 5.95
C CYS A 31 -9.24 -1.55 6.87
N ARG A 32 -9.56 -1.12 8.09
CA ARG A 32 -10.43 -1.86 9.02
C ARG A 32 -11.89 -2.02 8.56
N ARG A 33 -12.32 -1.25 7.56
CA ARG A 33 -13.67 -1.32 6.98
C ARG A 33 -13.75 -2.27 5.77
N ILE A 34 -12.62 -2.85 5.37
CA ILE A 34 -12.57 -3.87 4.31
C ILE A 34 -13.01 -5.19 4.91
N SER A 35 -14.04 -5.81 4.33
CA SER A 35 -14.63 -7.06 4.82
C SER A 35 -13.84 -8.29 4.34
N ASN A 36 -13.26 -8.22 3.14
CA ASN A 36 -12.39 -9.26 2.61
C ASN A 36 -11.01 -9.22 3.29
N SER A 37 -10.66 -10.29 4.02
CA SER A 37 -9.42 -10.37 4.79
C SER A 37 -8.14 -10.24 3.95
N ASP A 38 -8.16 -10.71 2.69
CA ASP A 38 -7.00 -10.60 1.80
C ASP A 38 -6.79 -9.14 1.35
N LEU A 39 -7.87 -8.43 1.01
CA LEU A 39 -7.82 -7.00 0.69
C LEU A 39 -7.48 -6.15 1.92
N GLU A 40 -7.95 -6.51 3.11
CA GLU A 40 -7.59 -5.84 4.36
C GLU A 40 -6.09 -5.98 4.64
N ASN A 41 -5.55 -7.19 4.51
CA ASN A 41 -4.11 -7.44 4.70
C ASN A 41 -3.28 -6.73 3.62
N LEU A 42 -3.74 -6.67 2.37
CA LEU A 42 -3.11 -5.88 1.32
C LEU A 42 -3.06 -4.39 1.71
N CYS A 43 -4.19 -3.83 2.14
CA CYS A 43 -4.31 -2.44 2.58
C CYS A 43 -3.31 -2.14 3.71
N LYS A 44 -3.30 -2.96 4.77
CA LYS A 44 -2.38 -2.82 5.91
C LYS A 44 -0.91 -2.93 5.52
N ALA A 45 -0.58 -3.89 4.64
CA ALA A 45 0.78 -4.08 4.17
C ALA A 45 1.28 -2.85 3.41
N GLN A 46 0.45 -2.26 2.55
CA GLN A 46 0.81 -1.07 1.78
C GLN A 46 0.85 0.21 2.63
N THR A 47 -0.11 0.43 3.54
CA THR A 47 -0.08 1.62 4.41
C THR A 47 1.10 1.60 5.39
N LYS A 48 1.47 0.41 5.90
CA LYS A 48 2.62 0.24 6.79
C LYS A 48 3.95 0.02 6.06
N GLN A 49 3.92 -0.16 4.74
CA GLN A 49 5.09 -0.59 3.94
C GLN A 49 5.75 -1.87 4.50
N ASP A 50 4.95 -2.81 5.01
CA ASP A 50 5.43 -4.05 5.63
C ASP A 50 5.06 -5.27 4.77
N SER A 51 6.08 -5.81 4.09
CA SER A 51 5.91 -7.00 3.24
C SER A 51 5.66 -8.30 4.00
N TYR A 52 5.89 -8.35 5.33
CA TYR A 52 5.58 -9.53 6.14
C TYR A 52 4.07 -9.76 6.24
N ILE A 53 3.28 -8.67 6.30
CA ILE A 53 1.81 -8.73 6.32
C ILE A 53 1.27 -9.41 5.05
N CYS A 54 1.95 -9.25 3.90
CA CYS A 54 1.55 -9.92 2.66
C CYS A 54 1.48 -11.45 2.79
N ASN A 55 2.25 -12.07 3.69
CA ASN A 55 2.20 -13.53 3.89
C ASN A 55 0.89 -14.01 4.53
N ARG A 56 0.05 -13.10 5.05
CA ARG A 56 -1.28 -13.39 5.59
C ARG A 56 -2.38 -13.43 4.52
N ILE A 57 -2.04 -13.08 3.28
CA ILE A 57 -2.96 -13.10 2.13
C ILE A 57 -2.99 -14.52 1.56
N SER A 58 -4.20 -15.10 1.48
CA SER A 58 -4.42 -16.47 1.03
C SER A 58 -4.46 -16.59 -0.49
N ASN A 59 -5.05 -15.62 -1.17
CA ASN A 59 -5.05 -15.56 -2.63
C ASN A 59 -3.64 -15.25 -3.17
N SER A 60 -3.09 -16.15 -3.98
CA SER A 60 -1.71 -16.06 -4.49
C SER A 60 -1.46 -14.81 -5.35
N ASP A 61 -2.43 -14.41 -6.16
CA ASP A 61 -2.32 -13.24 -7.04
C ASP A 61 -2.29 -11.94 -6.22
N LEU A 62 -3.20 -11.80 -5.25
CA LEU A 62 -3.20 -10.68 -4.30
C LEU A 62 -1.93 -10.67 -3.42
N GLN A 63 -1.43 -11.84 -3.04
CA GLN A 63 -0.17 -11.94 -2.28
C GLN A 63 1.02 -11.45 -3.12
N ASN A 64 1.10 -11.84 -4.39
CA ASN A 64 2.15 -11.39 -5.31
C ASN A 64 2.03 -9.89 -5.59
N LEU A 65 0.82 -9.37 -5.78
CA LEU A 65 0.54 -7.93 -5.90
C LEU A 65 1.08 -7.17 -4.68
N CYS A 66 0.72 -7.61 -3.47
CA CYS A 66 1.17 -7.03 -2.21
C CYS A 66 2.70 -6.99 -2.10
N LYS A 67 3.36 -8.12 -2.37
CA LYS A 67 4.83 -8.24 -2.34
C LYS A 67 5.49 -7.33 -3.38
N ALA A 68 4.91 -7.22 -4.57
CA ALA A 68 5.42 -6.36 -5.63
C ALA A 68 5.33 -4.88 -5.25
N GLN A 69 4.20 -4.43 -4.70
CA GLN A 69 3.99 -3.03 -4.34
C GLN A 69 4.79 -2.60 -3.10
N THR A 70 4.80 -3.42 -2.04
CA THR A 70 5.55 -3.12 -0.80
C THR A 70 7.07 -3.10 -1.04
N LYS A 71 7.56 -3.89 -1.99
CA LYS A 71 9.00 -3.92 -2.35
C LYS A 71 9.34 -3.11 -3.61
N GLN A 72 8.36 -2.44 -4.22
CA GLN A 72 8.50 -1.74 -5.51
C GLN A 72 9.17 -2.61 -6.61
N ASN A 73 8.85 -3.90 -6.65
CA ASN A 73 9.45 -4.88 -7.54
C ASN A 73 8.48 -5.34 -8.63
N SER A 74 8.55 -4.69 -9.80
CA SER A 74 7.68 -5.02 -10.93
C SER A 74 7.91 -6.42 -11.52
N TYR A 75 9.05 -7.08 -11.26
CA TYR A 75 9.28 -8.47 -11.68
C TYR A 75 8.37 -9.45 -10.96
N THR A 76 7.92 -9.12 -9.74
CA THR A 76 6.98 -9.99 -9.00
C THR A 76 5.59 -9.98 -9.65
N CYS A 77 5.25 -8.94 -10.41
CA CYS A 77 3.96 -8.85 -11.11
C CYS A 77 3.76 -9.98 -12.14
N SER A 78 4.81 -10.50 -12.77
CA SER A 78 4.68 -11.58 -13.77
C SER A 78 4.28 -12.93 -13.16
N ARG A 79 4.20 -13.03 -11.83
CA ARG A 79 3.70 -14.21 -11.11
C ARG A 79 2.21 -14.15 -10.83
N ILE A 80 1.53 -13.07 -11.23
CA ILE A 80 0.09 -12.89 -11.09
C ILE A 80 -0.59 -13.49 -12.32
N SER A 81 -1.51 -14.42 -12.11
CA SER A 81 -2.20 -15.14 -13.20
C SER A 81 -3.40 -14.36 -13.73
N ASN A 82 -4.09 -13.61 -12.87
CA ASN A 82 -5.17 -12.71 -13.28
C ASN A 82 -4.62 -11.49 -14.02
N SER A 83 -5.00 -11.32 -15.29
CA SER A 83 -4.50 -10.25 -16.17
C SER A 83 -4.79 -8.83 -15.65
N ASP A 84 -5.95 -8.63 -15.02
CA ASP A 84 -6.34 -7.32 -14.48
C ASP A 84 -5.49 -6.95 -13.27
N LEU A 85 -5.26 -7.90 -12.36
CA LEU A 85 -4.35 -7.73 -11.21
C LEU A 85 -2.89 -7.58 -11.66
N GLU A 86 -2.47 -8.30 -12.70
CA GLU A 86 -1.12 -8.16 -13.27
C GLU A 86 -0.92 -6.75 -13.84
N ASN A 87 -1.89 -6.24 -14.61
CA ASN A 87 -1.85 -4.90 -15.16
C ASN A 87 -1.89 -3.83 -14.06
N LEU A 88 -2.72 -4.01 -13.03
CA LEU A 88 -2.74 -3.15 -11.84
C LEU A 88 -1.35 -3.10 -11.18
N CYS A 89 -0.75 -4.27 -10.93
CA CYS A 89 0.58 -4.40 -10.34
C CYS A 89 1.64 -3.65 -11.15
N LYS A 90 1.69 -3.89 -12.47
CA LYS A 90 2.64 -3.24 -13.38
C LYS A 90 2.43 -1.73 -13.43
N ALA A 91 1.17 -1.28 -13.48
CA ALA A 91 0.84 0.14 -13.53
C ALA A 91 1.30 0.87 -12.26
N GLN A 92 1.04 0.31 -11.08
CA GLN A 92 1.39 0.94 -9.80
C GLN A 92 2.89 0.86 -9.49
N THR A 93 3.55 -0.27 -9.75
CA THR A 93 5.01 -0.39 -9.53
C THR A 93 5.84 0.46 -10.50
N LYS A 94 5.32 0.73 -11.71
CA LYS A 94 5.99 1.56 -12.72
C LYS A 94 5.43 2.98 -12.82
N GLN A 95 4.43 3.33 -12.01
CA GLN A 95 3.70 4.61 -12.09
C GLN A 95 3.19 4.95 -13.50
N ASN A 96 2.71 3.94 -14.24
CA ASN A 96 2.29 4.08 -15.63
C ASN A 96 0.76 4.03 -15.77
N SER A 97 0.14 5.20 -15.87
CA SER A 97 -1.32 5.33 -16.03
C SER A 97 -1.87 4.72 -17.32
N TYR A 98 -1.09 4.61 -18.39
CA TYR A 98 -1.52 3.96 -19.63
C TYR A 98 -1.82 2.47 -19.41
N THR A 99 -1.11 1.82 -18.49
CA THR A 99 -1.31 0.40 -18.19
C THR A 99 -2.64 0.17 -17.45
N CYS A 100 -3.15 1.16 -16.71
CA CYS A 100 -4.49 1.06 -16.09
C CYS A 100 -5.59 0.85 -17.14
N SER A 101 -5.48 1.45 -18.34
CA SER A 101 -6.47 1.29 -19.41
C SER A 101 -6.53 -0.12 -20.02
N ARG A 102 -5.62 -1.03 -19.61
CA ARG A 102 -5.62 -2.44 -20.01
C ARG A 102 -6.34 -3.35 -19.01
N ILE A 103 -6.86 -2.78 -17.92
CA ILE A 103 -7.65 -3.48 -16.90
C ILE A 103 -9.11 -3.50 -17.38
N SER A 104 -9.70 -4.68 -17.45
CA SER A 104 -11.08 -4.87 -17.94
C SER A 104 -12.11 -4.63 -16.83
N ASP A 105 -11.80 -5.02 -15.59
CA ASP A 105 -12.59 -4.70 -14.41
C ASP A 105 -12.57 -3.19 -14.13
N ARG A 106 -13.74 -2.55 -14.18
CA ARG A 106 -13.89 -1.10 -14.02
C ARG A 106 -13.51 -0.61 -12.63
N ASP A 107 -13.75 -1.41 -11.59
CA ASP A 107 -13.43 -1.03 -10.22
C ASP A 107 -11.91 -1.05 -10.00
N LEU A 108 -11.22 -2.08 -10.52
CA LEU A 108 -9.77 -2.16 -10.51
C LEU A 108 -9.12 -1.10 -11.40
N GLU A 109 -9.71 -0.78 -12.55
CA GLU A 109 -9.24 0.31 -13.42
C GLU A 109 -9.32 1.66 -12.69
N ASN A 110 -10.44 1.95 -12.03
CA ASN A 110 -10.63 3.18 -11.27
C ASN A 110 -9.69 3.24 -10.05
N LEU A 111 -9.49 2.13 -9.33
CA LEU A 111 -8.50 2.01 -8.27
C LEU A 111 -7.09 2.33 -8.78
N CYS A 112 -6.69 1.75 -9.91
CA CYS A 112 -5.40 1.98 -10.54
C CYS A 112 -5.19 3.47 -10.86
N LYS A 113 -6.16 4.09 -11.52
CA LYS A 113 -6.12 5.52 -11.88
C LYS A 113 -6.08 6.43 -10.66
N ALA A 114 -6.87 6.13 -9.63
CA ALA A 114 -6.90 6.89 -8.39
C ALA A 114 -5.53 6.85 -7.70
N HIS A 115 -4.92 5.67 -7.62
CA HIS A 115 -3.64 5.47 -6.96
C HIS A 115 -2.48 6.15 -7.70
N ILE A 116 -2.43 6.08 -9.04
CA ILE A 116 -1.35 6.70 -9.82
C ILE A 116 -1.50 8.24 -9.86
N LYS A 117 -2.73 8.73 -9.98
CA LYS A 117 -2.99 10.18 -10.04
C LYS A 117 -3.07 10.83 -8.67
N GLN A 118 -2.97 10.04 -7.58
CA GLN A 118 -3.20 10.49 -6.20
C GLN A 118 -4.51 11.29 -6.08
N ASN A 119 -5.56 10.80 -6.73
CA ASN A 119 -6.85 11.48 -6.80
C ASN A 119 -7.92 10.64 -6.10
N SER A 120 -8.17 10.96 -4.83
CA SER A 120 -9.18 10.29 -4.00
C SER A 120 -10.61 10.44 -4.54
N TYR A 121 -10.92 11.47 -5.33
CA TYR A 121 -12.24 11.60 -5.98
C TYR A 121 -12.50 10.48 -7.00
N ALA A 122 -11.45 9.90 -7.59
CA ALA A 122 -11.59 8.77 -8.50
C ALA A 122 -12.06 7.50 -7.77
N CYS A 123 -11.85 7.39 -6.44
CA CYS A 123 -12.37 6.29 -5.63
C CYS A 123 -13.91 6.25 -5.59
N ASN A 124 -14.59 7.38 -5.82
CA ASN A 124 -16.06 7.44 -5.83
C ASN A 124 -16.68 6.75 -7.07
N ARG A 125 -15.86 6.35 -8.04
CA ARG A 125 -16.30 5.63 -9.24
C ARG A 125 -16.25 4.10 -9.09
N ILE A 126 -15.79 3.63 -7.93
CA ILE A 126 -15.68 2.20 -7.61
C ILE A 126 -16.99 1.74 -6.96
N GLY A 127 -17.60 0.68 -7.48
CA GLY A 127 -18.86 0.12 -6.97
C GLY A 127 -18.67 -0.83 -5.78
N ASN A 128 -17.54 -1.55 -5.74
CA ASN A 128 -17.21 -2.46 -4.65
C ASN A 128 -16.73 -1.70 -3.39
N SER A 129 -17.40 -1.91 -2.26
CA SER A 129 -17.13 -1.20 -1.00
C SER A 129 -15.74 -1.46 -0.43
N ASP A 130 -15.23 -2.69 -0.55
CA ASP A 130 -13.89 -3.06 -0.09
C ASP A 130 -12.82 -2.36 -0.94
N LEU A 131 -12.99 -2.30 -2.26
CA LEU A 131 -12.09 -1.57 -3.15
C LEU A 131 -12.18 -0.05 -2.97
N VAL A 132 -13.34 0.51 -2.63
CA VAL A 132 -13.47 1.93 -2.25
C VAL A 132 -12.64 2.23 -1.01
N ASN A 133 -12.74 1.38 0.02
CA ASN A 133 -11.97 1.54 1.25
C ASN A 133 -10.47 1.38 1.01
N LEU A 134 -10.06 0.39 0.21
CA LEU A 134 -8.67 0.23 -0.22
C LEU A 134 -8.18 1.48 -0.97
N CYS A 135 -8.97 1.99 -1.91
CA CYS A 135 -8.61 3.19 -2.67
C CYS A 135 -8.42 4.40 -1.76
N LYS A 136 -9.33 4.65 -0.83
CA LYS A 136 -9.25 5.77 0.13
C LYS A 136 -8.12 5.64 1.12
N ALA A 137 -7.71 4.41 1.46
CA ALA A 137 -6.54 4.15 2.28
C ALA A 137 -5.23 4.53 1.58
N LEU A 138 -5.16 4.24 0.28
CA LEU A 138 -3.91 4.34 -0.50
C LEU A 138 -3.76 5.66 -1.28
N ALA A 139 -4.86 6.34 -1.63
CA ALA A 139 -4.86 7.56 -2.42
C ALA A 139 -4.64 8.84 -1.58
N ASN A 140 -3.91 8.74 -0.46
CA ASN A 140 -3.55 9.86 0.41
C ASN A 140 -2.26 10.55 -0.05
#